data_AF-A0A7W1IW84-F1
#
_entry.id   AF-A0A7W1IW84-F1
#
_cell.length_a   1.000
_cell.length_b   1.000
_cell.length_c   1.000
_cell.angle_alpha   90.00
_cell.angle_beta   90.00
_cell.angle_gamma   90.00
#
_symmetry.space_group_name_H-M   'P 1'
#
loop_
_entity.id
_entity.type
_entity.pdbx_description
1 polymer ?
#
loop_
_entity_poly.entity_id
_entity_poly.type
_entity_poly.pdbx_seq_one_letter_code
_entity_poly.pdbx_strand_id
1 'polypeptide(L)'
;MKKLFVFICGHLWLIFFCFSISAQEFKTIQDGIEYAEMTREINNLPVKMNLLRLDLTKVRLDVVHAMDAAIGTETTSSIAMRHGAIAAINAGFFRLDKSIFAGDAAGVLQIDGRLLSESVSNRIALFIS
;
A
#
# COMPACT_ATOMS: atom_id res chain seq x y z
N MET A 1 -43.86 39.16 -26.82
CA MET A 1 -43.58 38.47 -25.53
C MET A 1 -43.53 36.94 -25.67
N LYS A 2 -42.70 36.39 -26.58
CA LYS A 2 -42.49 34.92 -26.71
C LYS A 2 -41.02 34.51 -26.96
N LYS A 3 -40.09 35.48 -27.01
CA LYS A 3 -38.65 35.21 -27.26
C LYS A 3 -37.74 35.40 -26.05
N LEU A 4 -38.29 35.78 -24.90
CA LEU A 4 -37.50 36.03 -23.68
C LEU A 4 -37.46 34.82 -22.72
N PHE A 5 -38.34 33.83 -22.90
CA PHE A 5 -38.42 32.66 -21.99
C PHE A 5 -37.56 31.46 -22.44
N VAL A 6 -36.98 31.49 -23.64
CA VAL A 6 -36.20 30.36 -24.17
C VAL A 6 -34.73 30.41 -23.72
N PHE A 7 -34.22 31.58 -23.31
CA PHE A 7 -32.80 31.74 -22.94
C PHE A 7 -32.46 31.40 -21.48
N ILE A 8 -33.45 31.25 -20.60
CA ILE A 8 -33.20 30.98 -19.17
C ILE A 8 -33.17 29.46 -18.88
N CYS A 9 -33.71 28.63 -19.77
CA CYS A 9 -33.73 27.17 -19.59
C CYS A 9 -32.43 26.48 -20.06
N GLY A 10 -31.64 27.13 -20.93
CA GLY A 10 -30.42 26.54 -21.50
C GLY A 10 -29.17 26.63 -20.62
N HIS A 11 -29.14 27.52 -19.62
CA HIS A 11 -27.96 27.73 -18.77
C HIS A 11 -28.00 27.01 -17.42
N LEU A 12 -29.13 26.41 -17.04
CA LEU A 12 -29.24 25.61 -15.81
C LEU A 12 -28.75 24.16 -15.97
N TRP A 13 -28.42 23.75 -17.19
CA TRP A 13 -27.98 22.37 -17.50
C TRP A 13 -26.45 22.20 -17.52
N LEU A 14 -25.69 23.28 -17.28
CA LEU A 14 -24.22 23.25 -17.21
C LEU A 14 -23.68 23.10 -15.78
N ILE A 15 -24.52 23.20 -14.75
CA ILE A 15 -24.11 23.07 -13.33
C ILE A 15 -24.23 21.63 -12.82
N PHE A 16 -24.96 20.76 -13.54
CA PHE A 16 -25.21 19.38 -13.09
C PHE A 16 -24.22 18.33 -13.60
N PHE A 17 -23.26 18.71 -14.44
CA PHE A 17 -22.12 17.86 -14.79
C PHE A 17 -20.98 18.08 -13.77
N CYS A 18 -21.31 17.99 -12.48
CA CYS A 18 -20.30 17.75 -11.46
C CYS A 18 -19.90 16.28 -11.64
N PHE A 19 -18.86 16.05 -12.44
CA PHE A 19 -18.20 14.75 -12.48
C PHE A 19 -17.79 14.42 -11.05
N SER A 20 -18.52 13.52 -10.40
CA SER A 20 -18.07 12.87 -9.18
C SER A 20 -16.84 12.06 -9.54
N ILE A 21 -15.68 12.69 -9.49
CA ILE A 21 -14.41 11.97 -9.34
C ILE A 21 -14.56 11.29 -7.98
N SER A 22 -15.01 10.04 -7.99
CA SER A 22 -15.11 9.23 -6.79
C SER A 22 -13.68 9.02 -6.31
N ALA A 23 -13.27 9.83 -5.33
CA ALA A 23 -12.07 9.55 -4.57
C ALA A 23 -12.28 8.20 -3.88
N GLN A 24 -11.20 7.42 -3.76
CA GLN A 24 -11.27 6.17 -3.01
C GLN A 24 -11.75 6.47 -1.58
N GLU A 25 -12.81 5.80 -1.14
CA GLU A 25 -13.30 5.93 0.22
C GLU A 25 -12.35 5.17 1.16
N PHE A 26 -11.71 5.91 2.06
CA PHE A 26 -10.85 5.38 3.11
C PHE A 26 -11.62 5.42 4.43
N LYS A 27 -11.57 4.31 5.17
CA LYS A 27 -12.12 4.19 6.52
C LYS A 27 -10.99 4.28 7.53
N THR A 28 -11.10 5.19 8.49
CA THR A 28 -10.19 5.24 9.64
C THR A 28 -10.32 3.95 10.45
N ILE A 29 -9.21 3.25 10.64
CA ILE A 29 -9.10 2.04 11.46
C ILE A 29 -8.62 2.42 12.87
N GLN A 30 -7.64 3.31 12.93
CA GLN A 30 -7.08 3.89 14.14
C GLN A 30 -6.54 5.29 13.81
N ASP A 31 -6.28 6.13 14.82
CA ASP A 31 -5.65 7.42 14.57
C ASP A 31 -4.33 7.24 13.78
N GLY A 32 -4.21 7.94 12.65
CA GLY A 32 -3.10 7.82 11.72
C GLY A 32 -3.10 6.60 10.78
N ILE A 33 -4.13 5.73 10.82
CA ILE A 33 -4.24 4.55 9.96
C ILE A 33 -5.62 4.51 9.30
N GLU A 34 -5.63 4.55 7.97
CA GLU A 34 -6.84 4.39 7.17
C GLU A 34 -6.71 3.19 6.22
N TYR A 35 -7.83 2.52 5.96
CA TYR A 35 -7.92 1.37 5.08
C TYR A 35 -8.97 1.59 4.00
N ALA A 36 -8.69 1.10 2.80
CA ALA A 36 -9.67 1.03 1.72
C ALA A 36 -9.53 -0.28 0.95
N GLU A 37 -10.66 -0.79 0.47
CA GLU A 37 -10.69 -1.85 -0.53
C GLU A 37 -11.17 -1.25 -1.85
N MET A 38 -10.55 -1.67 -2.95
CA MET A 38 -10.93 -1.20 -4.28
C MET A 38 -10.82 -2.32 -5.30
N THR A 39 -11.71 -2.28 -6.29
CA THR A 39 -11.63 -3.15 -7.46
C THR A 39 -11.50 -2.27 -8.69
N ARG A 40 -10.50 -2.54 -9.53
CA ARG A 40 -10.35 -1.87 -10.84
C ARG A 40 -10.20 -2.90 -11.95
N GLU A 41 -10.71 -2.57 -13.11
CA GLU A 41 -10.44 -3.34 -14.31
C GLU A 41 -9.07 -2.98 -14.88
N ILE A 42 -8.19 -3.98 -15.03
CA ILE A 42 -6.88 -3.85 -15.66
C ILE A 42 -6.78 -4.95 -16.71
N ASN A 43 -6.54 -4.58 -17.97
CA ASN A 43 -6.55 -5.51 -19.11
C ASN A 43 -7.82 -6.37 -19.16
N ASN A 44 -8.98 -5.75 -18.95
CA ASN A 44 -10.31 -6.39 -18.92
C ASN A 44 -10.47 -7.46 -17.82
N LEU A 45 -9.62 -7.44 -16.79
CA LEU A 45 -9.72 -8.33 -15.62
C LEU A 45 -9.98 -7.51 -14.36
N PRO A 46 -10.90 -7.95 -13.48
CA PRO A 46 -11.11 -7.29 -12.19
C PRO A 46 -9.93 -7.58 -11.25
N VAL A 47 -9.28 -6.51 -10.79
CA VAL A 47 -8.18 -6.56 -9.83
C VAL A 47 -8.63 -5.94 -8.52
N LYS A 48 -8.72 -6.77 -7.48
CA LYS A 48 -8.97 -6.35 -6.10
C LYS A 48 -7.67 -5.90 -5.44
N MET A 49 -7.69 -4.73 -4.82
CA MET A 49 -6.56 -4.13 -4.11
C MET A 49 -6.99 -3.73 -2.70
N ASN A 50 -6.08 -3.97 -1.75
CA ASN A 50 -6.20 -3.52 -0.36
C ASN A 50 -5.21 -2.37 -0.16
N LEU A 51 -5.69 -1.24 0.31
CA LEU A 51 -4.90 -0.02 0.48
C LEU A 51 -4.82 0.34 1.96
N LEU A 52 -3.61 0.66 2.41
CA LEU A 52 -3.34 1.26 3.71
C LEU A 52 -2.80 2.67 3.47
N ARG A 53 -3.39 3.66 4.14
CA ARG A 53 -2.87 5.02 4.20
C ARG A 53 -2.43 5.31 5.61
N LEU A 54 -1.22 5.83 5.74
CA LEU A 54 -0.56 6.04 7.00
C LEU A 54 -0.17 7.51 7.16
N ASP A 55 -0.46 8.08 8.32
CA ASP A 55 0.11 9.34 8.78
C ASP A 55 1.37 9.04 9.60
N LEU A 56 2.53 9.22 8.98
CA LEU A 56 3.83 8.89 9.58
C LEU A 56 4.20 9.78 10.78
N THR A 57 3.43 10.84 11.06
CA THR A 57 3.61 11.63 12.30
C THR A 57 2.94 10.98 13.51
N LYS A 58 2.07 9.99 13.27
CA LYS A 58 1.25 9.31 14.30
C LYS A 58 1.56 7.82 14.43
N VAL A 59 2.21 7.23 13.43
CA VAL A 59 2.50 5.80 13.39
C VAL A 59 3.99 5.55 13.17
N ARG A 60 4.46 4.41 13.70
CA ARG A 60 5.80 3.90 13.43
C ARG A 60 5.73 2.84 12.34
N LEU A 61 6.73 2.81 11.48
CA LEU A 61 6.96 1.74 10.51
C LEU A 61 8.18 0.93 10.93
N ASP A 62 7.97 -0.36 11.19
CA ASP A 62 9.04 -1.28 11.53
C ASP A 62 9.33 -2.19 10.33
N VAL A 63 10.61 -2.34 9.98
CA VAL A 63 11.07 -3.36 9.03
C VAL A 63 11.64 -4.51 9.84
N VAL A 64 11.05 -5.70 9.68
CA VAL A 64 11.44 -6.88 10.45
C VAL A 64 11.73 -8.06 9.54
N HIS A 65 12.63 -8.92 9.98
CA HIS A 65 12.93 -10.17 9.29
C HIS A 65 12.01 -11.29 9.77
N ALA A 66 11.71 -12.26 8.90
CA ALA A 66 11.05 -13.50 9.29
C ALA A 66 11.82 -14.17 10.43
N MET A 67 11.11 -14.66 11.44
CA MET A 67 11.65 -15.31 12.65
C MET A 67 12.66 -14.46 13.44
N ASP A 68 12.77 -13.15 13.17
CA ASP A 68 13.85 -12.26 13.65
C ASP A 68 15.26 -12.80 13.37
N ALA A 69 15.40 -13.62 12.33
CA ALA A 69 16.64 -14.29 11.94
C ALA A 69 16.91 -14.08 10.46
N ALA A 70 18.17 -13.99 10.04
CA ALA A 70 18.53 -13.70 8.63
C ALA A 70 18.03 -14.75 7.61
N ILE A 71 17.69 -15.95 8.07
CA ILE A 71 17.25 -17.08 7.26
C ILE A 71 15.93 -17.60 7.83
N GLY A 72 15.05 -18.07 6.95
CA GLY A 72 13.75 -18.62 7.29
C GLY A 72 12.60 -17.85 6.65
N THR A 73 11.46 -18.52 6.49
CA THR A 73 10.25 -17.90 5.96
C THR A 73 9.14 -17.93 7.00
N GLU A 74 8.43 -16.83 7.13
CA GLU A 74 7.32 -16.67 8.08
C GLU A 74 6.18 -15.95 7.35
N THR A 75 4.92 -16.27 7.67
CA THR A 75 3.80 -15.55 7.09
C THR A 75 3.77 -14.12 7.64
N THR A 76 3.39 -13.15 6.80
CA THR A 76 3.20 -11.75 7.24
C THR A 76 2.25 -11.63 8.43
N SER A 77 1.21 -12.48 8.48
CA SER A 77 0.28 -12.52 9.62
C SER A 77 0.94 -12.98 10.92
N SER A 78 1.82 -13.98 10.88
CA SER A 78 2.56 -14.45 12.06
C SER A 78 3.52 -13.37 12.58
N ILE A 79 4.26 -12.73 11.67
CA ILE A 79 5.13 -11.59 11.99
C ILE A 79 4.32 -10.47 12.65
N ALA A 80 3.19 -10.08 12.04
CA ALA A 80 2.33 -9.02 12.57
C ALA A 80 1.82 -9.32 13.98
N MET A 81 1.34 -10.55 14.23
CA MET A 81 0.87 -10.96 15.54
C MET A 81 1.98 -10.93 16.60
N ARG A 82 3.17 -11.44 16.28
CA ARG A 82 4.29 -11.53 17.22
C ARG A 82 4.87 -10.16 17.59
N HIS A 83 4.80 -9.20 16.66
CA HIS A 83 5.26 -7.82 16.87
C HIS A 83 4.13 -6.86 17.29
N GLY A 84 2.89 -7.35 17.45
CA GLY A 84 1.76 -6.52 17.84
C GLY A 84 1.39 -5.43 16.82
N ALA A 85 1.65 -5.67 15.53
CA ALA A 85 1.39 -4.71 14.48
C ALA A 85 -0.11 -4.59 14.16
N ILE A 86 -0.58 -3.36 13.95
CA ILE A 86 -1.98 -3.08 13.56
C ILE A 86 -2.24 -3.56 12.12
N ALA A 87 -1.23 -3.44 11.25
CA ALA A 87 -1.24 -3.95 9.90
C ALA A 87 0.19 -4.25 9.44
N ALA A 88 0.35 -5.15 8.47
CA ALA A 88 1.64 -5.47 7.86
C ALA A 88 1.46 -5.92 6.41
N ILE A 89 2.51 -5.74 5.61
CA ILE A 89 2.63 -6.25 4.24
C ILE A 89 3.93 -7.04 4.10
N ASN A 90 4.03 -7.91 3.10
CA ASN A 90 5.35 -8.44 2.72
C ASN A 90 6.20 -7.32 2.09
N ALA A 91 7.52 -7.39 2.27
CA ALA A 91 8.46 -6.38 1.80
C ALA A 91 9.26 -6.88 0.57
N GLY A 92 10.59 -6.77 0.63
CA GLY A 92 11.49 -7.10 -0.48
C GLY A 92 11.46 -8.56 -0.93
N PHE A 93 12.14 -8.82 -2.05
CA PHE A 93 12.32 -10.17 -2.58
C PHE A 93 13.21 -11.00 -1.66
N PHE A 94 12.96 -12.31 -1.62
CA PHE A 94 13.70 -13.26 -0.80
C PHE A 94 13.77 -14.62 -1.50
N ARG A 95 14.72 -15.46 -1.08
CA ARG A 95 14.89 -16.81 -1.62
C ARG A 95 13.75 -17.72 -1.16
N LEU A 96 13.13 -18.43 -2.10
CA LEU A 96 12.06 -19.41 -1.85
C LEU A 96 12.46 -20.85 -2.21
N ASP A 97 13.76 -21.11 -2.32
CA ASP A 97 14.26 -22.45 -2.63
C ASP A 97 14.22 -23.38 -1.41
N LYS A 98 14.66 -24.64 -1.60
CA LYS A 98 14.73 -25.66 -0.54
C LYS A 98 16.11 -25.73 0.15
N SER A 99 16.95 -24.71 -0.02
CA SER A 99 18.27 -24.68 0.59
C SER A 99 18.21 -24.17 2.03
N ILE A 100 19.34 -24.25 2.73
CA ILE A 100 19.51 -23.61 4.03
C ILE A 100 19.46 -22.07 3.95
N PHE A 101 19.38 -21.49 2.75
CA PHE A 101 19.30 -20.04 2.52
C PHE A 101 17.88 -19.58 2.18
N ALA A 102 16.87 -20.44 2.30
CA ALA A 102 15.48 -20.02 2.14
C ALA A 102 15.14 -18.87 3.11
N GLY A 103 14.52 -17.81 2.61
CA GLY A 103 14.25 -16.59 3.37
C GLY A 103 15.31 -15.51 3.29
N ASP A 104 16.50 -15.82 2.77
CA ASP A 104 17.57 -14.82 2.60
C ASP A 104 17.11 -13.70 1.65
N ALA A 105 17.43 -12.45 2.01
CA ALA A 105 16.98 -11.27 1.29
C ALA A 105 17.71 -11.15 -0.06
N ALA A 106 16.93 -11.02 -1.13
CA ALA A 106 17.43 -10.86 -2.49
C ALA A 106 17.32 -9.39 -2.90
N GLY A 107 18.25 -8.56 -2.42
CA GLY A 107 18.31 -7.11 -2.64
C GLY A 107 18.64 -6.38 -1.33
N VAL A 108 18.95 -5.09 -1.43
CA VAL A 108 19.42 -4.33 -0.27
C VAL A 108 18.40 -4.38 0.86
N LEU A 109 18.86 -4.83 2.03
CA LEU A 109 18.08 -4.84 3.26
C LEU A 109 18.97 -4.34 4.38
N GLN A 110 18.55 -3.24 5.01
CA GLN A 110 19.17 -2.70 6.19
C GLN A 110 18.08 -2.47 7.24
N ILE A 111 18.28 -3.02 8.43
CA ILE A 111 17.37 -2.87 9.57
C ILE A 111 18.18 -2.27 10.71
N ASP A 112 17.69 -1.18 11.29
CA ASP A 112 18.31 -0.50 12.44
C ASP A 112 19.81 -0.21 12.26
N GLY A 113 20.18 0.26 11.06
CA GLY A 113 21.58 0.57 10.71
C GLY A 113 22.46 -0.65 10.38
N ARG A 114 21.94 -1.87 10.52
CA ARG A 114 22.66 -3.10 10.17
C ARG A 114 22.32 -3.55 8.76
N LEU A 115 23.31 -3.54 7.87
CA LEU A 115 23.18 -4.12 6.53
C LEU A 115 23.10 -5.65 6.65
N LEU A 116 21.99 -6.22 6.16
CA LEU A 116 21.71 -7.66 6.18
C LEU A 116 21.84 -8.29 4.78
N SER A 117 21.56 -7.54 3.73
CA SER A 117 21.77 -7.97 2.35
C SER A 117 22.19 -6.80 1.47
N GLU A 118 23.03 -7.10 0.49
CA GLU A 118 23.64 -6.12 -0.41
C GLU A 118 22.71 -5.75 -1.57
N SER A 119 22.98 -4.61 -2.20
CA SER A 119 22.26 -4.21 -3.40
C SER A 119 22.55 -5.16 -4.57
N VAL A 120 21.53 -5.44 -5.38
CA VAL A 120 21.63 -6.34 -6.53
C VAL A 120 20.94 -5.70 -7.73
N SER A 121 21.66 -5.68 -8.86
CA SER A 121 21.15 -5.30 -10.19
C SER A 121 20.62 -3.86 -10.28
N ASN A 122 21.21 -2.91 -9.54
CA ASN A 122 20.80 -1.50 -9.55
C ASN A 122 19.29 -1.28 -9.31
N ARG A 123 18.65 -2.17 -8.52
CA ARG A 123 17.24 -2.04 -8.18
C ARG A 123 17.01 -0.88 -7.21
N ILE A 124 15.85 -0.23 -7.34
CA ILE A 124 15.40 0.79 -6.40
C ILE A 124 15.14 0.19 -5.02
N ALA A 125 15.20 1.03 -3.99
CA ALA A 125 14.92 0.66 -2.60
C ALA A 125 14.01 1.71 -1.94
N LEU A 126 13.28 1.29 -0.91
CA LEU A 126 12.52 2.18 -0.02
C LEU A 126 13.34 2.43 1.24
N PHE A 127 13.49 3.70 1.60
CA PHE A 127 14.09 4.12 2.86
C PHE A 127 12.99 4.60 3.82
N ILE A 128 13.09 4.18 5.08
CA ILE A 128 12.19 4.55 6.17
C ILE A 128 13.07 5.18 7.25
N SER A 129 12.66 6.35 7.74
CA SER A 129 13.39 7.15 8.75
C SER A 129 12.51 7.51 9.92
#